data_AF-A0A256BMN6-F1
#
_entry.id   AF-A0A256BMN6-F1
#
_cell.length_a   1.000
_cell.length_b   1.000
_cell.length_c   1.000
_cell.angle_alpha   90.00
_cell.angle_beta   90.00
_cell.angle_gamma   90.00
#
_symmetry.space_group_name_H-M   'P 1'
#
loop_
_entity.id
_entity.type
_entity.pdbx_description
1 polymer ?
#
loop_
_entity_poly.entity_id
_entity_poly.type
_entity_poly.pdbx_seq_one_letter_code
_entity_poly.pdbx_strand_id
1 'polypeptide(L)'
;AVCYTDFWSAYPTVLPSKRHRPVGKETGKTSYIERFNCTLRQRVSRLVRKALAFSKKLENHIGAIWNFIHHYNDSLPLCSSFPF
;
A
#
# COMPACT_ATOMS: atom_id res chain seq x y z
N ALA A 1 -5.86 -5.39 13.58
CA ALA A 1 -5.50 -5.73 12.20
C ALA A 1 -4.17 -6.48 12.17
N VAL A 2 -4.13 -7.61 11.47
CA VAL A 2 -2.93 -8.41 11.18
C VAL A 2 -2.41 -8.00 9.79
N CYS A 3 -1.08 -7.98 9.59
CA CYS A 3 -0.46 -7.62 8.32
C CYS A 3 0.25 -8.84 7.73
N TYR A 4 -0.25 -9.35 6.61
CA TYR A 4 0.39 -10.44 5.86
C TYR A 4 1.29 -9.87 4.76
N THR A 5 2.57 -10.27 4.74
CA THR A 5 3.53 -9.81 3.72
C THR A 5 4.33 -10.99 3.20
N ASP A 6 5.15 -10.78 2.17
CA ASP A 6 6.22 -11.71 1.84
C ASP A 6 7.38 -11.66 2.86
N PHE A 7 8.46 -12.39 2.55
CA PHE A 7 9.64 -12.52 3.39
C PHE A 7 10.70 -11.42 3.16
N TRP A 8 10.32 -10.24 2.65
CA TRP A 8 11.29 -9.17 2.45
C TRP A 8 11.96 -8.75 3.77
N SER A 9 13.30 -8.71 3.77
CA SER A 9 14.14 -8.56 4.97
C SER A 9 13.95 -7.24 5.72
N ALA A 10 13.39 -6.22 5.09
CA ALA A 10 13.09 -4.95 5.73
C ALA A 10 11.84 -5.00 6.63
N TYR A 11 10.87 -5.88 6.32
CA TYR A 11 9.59 -5.91 7.01
C TYR A 11 9.67 -6.20 8.51
N PRO A 12 10.47 -7.17 8.99
CA PRO A 12 10.59 -7.44 10.43
C PRO A 12 11.08 -6.24 11.24
N THR A 13 11.86 -5.34 10.62
CA THR A 13 12.43 -4.16 11.29
C THR A 13 11.44 -3.01 11.36
N VAL A 14 10.56 -2.85 10.37
CA VAL A 14 9.66 -1.70 10.24
C VAL A 14 8.22 -1.99 10.70
N LEU A 15 7.78 -3.25 10.61
CA LEU A 15 6.41 -3.64 10.97
C LEU A 15 6.34 -4.12 12.43
N PRO A 16 5.25 -3.83 13.16
CA PRO A 16 5.09 -4.31 14.53
C PRO A 16 5.08 -5.85 14.59
N SER A 17 6.04 -6.44 15.32
CA SER A 17 6.22 -7.91 15.39
C SER A 17 4.98 -8.66 15.89
N LYS A 18 4.15 -8.02 16.72
CA LYS A 18 2.88 -8.61 17.21
C LYS A 18 1.82 -8.78 16.11
N ARG A 19 1.90 -8.00 15.02
CA ARG A 19 0.87 -7.94 13.96
C ARG A 19 1.38 -8.45 12.62
N HIS A 20 2.69 -8.45 12.41
CA HIS A 20 3.32 -8.89 11.16
C HIS A 20 3.35 -10.41 11.04
N ARG A 21 2.91 -10.94 9.91
CA ARG A 21 2.89 -12.37 9.57
C ARG A 21 3.48 -12.54 8.16
N PRO A 22 4.79 -12.85 8.02
CA PRO A 22 5.35 -13.17 6.72
C PRO A 22 4.78 -14.52 6.24
N VAL A 23 4.40 -14.60 4.97
CA VAL A 23 3.73 -15.74 4.35
C VAL A 23 4.22 -15.95 2.93
N GLY A 24 4.18 -17.19 2.47
CA GLY A 24 4.46 -17.52 1.07
C GLY A 24 3.30 -17.18 0.13
N LYS A 25 3.62 -17.10 -1.16
CA LYS A 25 2.68 -16.73 -2.23
C LYS A 25 1.52 -17.72 -2.35
N GLU A 26 1.78 -18.99 -2.06
CA GLU A 26 0.81 -20.09 -2.05
C GLU A 26 -0.35 -19.87 -1.07
N THR A 27 -0.18 -19.01 -0.07
CA THR A 27 -1.23 -18.72 0.91
C THR A 27 -2.32 -17.78 0.40
N GLY A 28 -2.07 -17.06 -0.70
CA GLY A 28 -2.99 -16.05 -1.25
C GLY A 28 -3.19 -14.79 -0.38
N LYS A 29 -2.57 -14.72 0.81
CA LYS A 29 -2.78 -13.64 1.79
C LYS A 29 -2.07 -12.34 1.43
N THR A 30 -1.10 -12.36 0.52
CA THR A 30 -0.41 -11.16 0.00
C THR A 30 -1.20 -10.43 -1.08
N SER A 31 -2.28 -11.04 -1.61
CA SER A 31 -3.10 -10.49 -2.70
C SER A 31 -3.66 -9.10 -2.41
N TYR A 32 -3.92 -8.77 -1.14
CA TYR A 32 -4.40 -7.45 -0.73
C TYR A 32 -3.35 -6.35 -0.95
N ILE A 33 -2.10 -6.60 -0.56
CA ILE A 33 -1.00 -5.65 -0.77
C ILE A 33 -0.71 -5.52 -2.26
N GLU A 34 -0.77 -6.61 -3.02
CA GLU A 34 -0.61 -6.62 -4.47
C GLU A 34 -1.70 -5.76 -5.16
N ARG A 35 -2.97 -5.95 -4.77
CA ARG A 35 -4.10 -5.17 -5.27
C ARG A 35 -3.97 -3.69 -4.92
N PHE A 36 -3.57 -3.38 -3.68
CA PHE A 36 -3.33 -2.00 -3.24
C PHE A 36 -2.22 -1.35 -4.06
N ASN A 37 -1.07 -2.01 -4.22
CA ASN A 37 0.06 -1.52 -5.01
C ASN A 37 -0.31 -1.30 -6.48
N CYS A 38 -1.15 -2.18 -7.04
CA CYS A 38 -1.70 -2.01 -8.38
C CYS A 38 -2.59 -0.76 -8.47
N THR A 39 -3.49 -0.58 -7.50
CA THR A 39 -4.39 0.59 -7.43
C THR A 39 -3.59 1.89 -7.29
N LEU A 40 -2.60 1.92 -6.40
CA LEU A 40 -1.72 3.07 -6.18
C LEU A 40 -0.99 3.45 -7.49
N ARG A 41 -0.43 2.46 -8.21
CA ARG A 41 0.25 2.68 -9.49
C ARG A 41 -0.68 3.26 -10.56
N GLN A 42 -1.92 2.79 -10.62
CA GLN A 42 -2.89 3.26 -11.61
C GLN A 42 -3.43 4.67 -11.28
N ARG A 43 -3.60 4.98 -9.99
CA ARG A 43 -4.23 6.24 -9.54
C ARG A 43 -3.23 7.37 -9.32
N VAL A 44 -1.99 7.06 -8.96
CA VAL A 44 -0.94 8.05 -8.69
C VAL A 44 0.10 8.01 -9.82
N SER A 45 -0.28 8.58 -10.97
CA SER A 45 0.58 8.62 -12.17
C SER A 45 1.93 9.31 -11.94
N ARG A 46 2.03 10.17 -10.91
CA ARG A 46 3.27 10.81 -10.44
C ARG A 46 4.36 9.82 -10.02
N LEU A 47 4.00 8.59 -9.65
CA LEU A 47 4.93 7.52 -9.25
C LEU A 47 5.49 6.71 -10.44
N VAL A 48 4.98 6.94 -11.65
CA VAL A 48 5.42 6.23 -12.85
C VAL A 48 6.65 6.92 -13.45
N ARG A 49 7.44 6.13 -14.19
CA ARG A 49 8.67 6.53 -14.91
C ARG A 49 8.49 7.89 -15.59
N LYS A 50 9.48 8.80 -15.47
CA LYS A 50 9.52 10.21 -15.92
C LYS A 50 8.58 10.54 -17.12
N ALA A 51 7.30 10.68 -16.83
CA ALA A 51 6.27 11.08 -17.78
C ALA A 51 5.87 12.53 -17.50
N LEU A 52 4.98 13.09 -18.32
CA LEU A 52 4.48 14.46 -18.16
C LEU A 52 3.86 14.71 -16.77
N ALA A 53 3.32 13.66 -16.14
CA ALA A 53 2.73 13.72 -14.80
C ALA A 53 3.77 13.72 -13.65
N PHE A 54 5.07 13.63 -13.92
CA PHE A 54 6.09 13.59 -12.87
C PHE A 54 6.18 14.93 -12.11
N SER A 55 6.20 14.86 -10.79
CA SER A 55 6.33 16.05 -9.96
C SER A 55 7.77 16.54 -9.93
N LYS A 56 7.98 17.82 -10.29
CA LYS A 56 9.31 18.46 -10.20
C LYS A 56 9.69 18.86 -8.77
N LYS A 57 8.71 18.95 -7.86
CA LYS A 57 8.90 19.28 -6.45
C LYS A 57 8.60 18.07 -5.58
N LEU A 58 9.46 17.78 -4.60
CA LEU A 58 9.31 16.62 -3.72
C LEU A 58 8.06 16.74 -2.84
N GLU A 59 7.77 17.94 -2.36
CA GLU A 59 6.62 18.25 -1.50
C GLU A 59 5.31 17.91 -2.22
N ASN A 60 5.21 18.29 -3.50
CA ASN A 60 4.06 17.98 -4.35
C ASN A 60 3.94 16.48 -4.68
N HIS A 61 5.06 15.75 -4.63
CA HIS A 61 5.07 14.30 -4.82
C HIS A 61 4.55 13.60 -3.57
N ILE A 62 5.10 13.96 -2.41
CA ILE A 62 4.66 13.48 -1.09
C ILE A 62 3.18 13.82 -0.86
N GLY A 63 2.76 15.06 -1.13
CA GLY A 63 1.38 15.51 -0.97
C GLY A 63 0.39 14.74 -1.85
N ALA A 64 0.78 14.37 -3.08
CA ALA A 64 -0.08 13.56 -3.94
C ALA A 64 -0.28 12.13 -3.39
N ILE A 65 0.76 11.53 -2.81
CA ILE A 65 0.68 10.22 -2.16
C ILE A 65 -0.21 10.32 -0.90
N TRP A 66 0.00 11.34 -0.07
CA TRP A 66 -0.81 11.60 1.13
C TRP A 66 -2.29 11.79 0.81
N ASN A 67 -2.60 12.64 -0.17
CA ASN A 67 -3.97 12.87 -0.61
C ASN A 67 -4.63 11.58 -1.12
N PHE A 68 -3.89 10.76 -1.87
CA PHE A 68 -4.39 9.46 -2.31
C PHE A 68 -4.66 8.52 -1.13
N ILE A 69 -3.74 8.41 -0.17
CA ILE A 69 -3.90 7.51 0.99
C ILE A 69 -5.11 7.89 1.82
N HIS A 70 -5.30 9.19 2.12
CA HIS A 70 -6.47 9.66 2.86
C HIS A 70 -7.77 9.36 2.13
N HIS A 71 -7.86 9.78 0.87
CA HIS A 71 -9.04 9.51 0.06
C HIS A 71 -9.33 8.00 -0.07
N TYR A 72 -8.31 7.17 -0.27
CA TYR A 72 -8.47 5.73 -0.35
C TYR A 72 -9.02 5.17 0.97
N ASN A 73 -8.45 5.55 2.11
CA ASN A 73 -8.89 5.09 3.43
C ASN A 73 -10.31 5.56 3.76
N ASP A 74 -10.67 6.80 3.42
CA ASP A 74 -12.02 7.34 3.62
C ASP A 74 -13.06 6.66 2.72
N SER A 75 -12.63 6.17 1.55
CA SER A 75 -13.49 5.40 0.63
C SER A 75 -13.72 3.95 1.06
N LEU A 76 -12.97 3.45 2.06
CA LEU A 76 -13.18 2.11 2.58
C LEU A 76 -14.42 2.11 3.48
N PRO A 77 -15.29 1.09 3.36
CA PRO A 77 -16.46 1.00 4.22
C PRO A 77 -16.05 0.84 5.69
N LEU A 78 -16.62 1.69 6.56
CA LEU A 78 -16.43 1.66 8.03
C LEU A 78 -16.74 0.29 8.64
N CYS A 79 -17.65 -0.42 7.99
CA CYS A 79 -18.06 -1.78 8.32
C CYS A 79 -17.96 -2.64 7.05
N SER A 80 -16.79 -2.75 6.44
CA SER A 80 -16.40 -4.13 6.12
C SER A 80 -16.16 -4.77 7.47
N SER A 81 -17.09 -5.61 7.92
CA SER A 81 -16.69 -6.78 8.69
C SER A 81 -15.52 -7.37 7.93
N PHE A 82 -14.30 -7.07 8.39
CA PHE A 82 -13.09 -7.68 7.90
C PHE A 82 -13.36 -9.18 7.99
N PRO A 83 -13.54 -9.92 6.88
CA PRO A 83 -13.31 -11.34 6.97
C PRO A 83 -11.79 -11.42 7.15
N PHE A 84 -11.37 -11.88 8.34
CA PHE A 84 -10.00 -12.09 8.83
C PHE A 84 -9.36 -10.95 9.64
#